data_AF-A0ABD0ZCJ0-F1
#
_entry.id   AF-A0ABD0ZCJ0-F1
#
_cell.length_a   1.000
_cell.length_b   1.000
_cell.length_c   1.000
_cell.angle_alpha   90.00
_cell.angle_beta   90.00
_cell.angle_gamma   90.00
#
_symmetry.space_group_name_H-M   'P 1'
#
loop_
_entity.id
_entity.type
_entity.pdbx_description
1 polymer ?
#
loop_
_entity_poly.entity_id
_entity_poly.type
_entity_poly.pdbx_seq_one_letter_code
_entity_poly.pdbx_strand_id
1 'polypeptide(L)'
;MREDPLLDADPNEKFYLGDNHYRNSGQALEFKQLNNHSWEAFDKGQDMHMQAVPSQAELSYKCFKVAKEKLKSQTKDTVMEKYGNAATKDEIPIELLLGQSERQVEYDRAGRIIKRRKLTE
;
A
#
# COMPACT_ATOMS: atom_id res chain seq x y z
N MET A 1 24.56 -29.08 7.43
CA MET A 1 25.04 -28.95 6.03
C MET A 1 24.70 -27.53 5.62
N ARG A 2 25.60 -26.81 4.94
CA ARG A 2 25.35 -25.38 4.64
C ARG A 2 24.11 -25.20 3.77
N GLU A 3 24.07 -25.90 2.64
CA GLU A 3 22.92 -25.95 1.75
C GLU A 3 21.95 -27.06 2.14
N ASP A 4 20.74 -26.98 1.59
CA ASP A 4 19.73 -28.01 1.71
C ASP A 4 20.24 -29.33 1.07
N PRO A 5 20.28 -30.45 1.83
CA PRO A 5 20.64 -31.75 1.26
C PRO A 5 19.62 -32.31 0.26
N LEU A 6 18.37 -31.83 0.28
CA LEU A 6 17.27 -32.35 -0.53
C LEU A 6 16.63 -31.23 -1.35
N LEU A 7 17.34 -30.72 -2.34
CA LEU A 7 16.89 -29.57 -3.15
C LEU A 7 15.52 -29.80 -3.84
N ASP A 8 15.28 -30.99 -4.38
CA ASP A 8 14.11 -31.30 -5.24
C ASP A 8 12.81 -31.63 -4.49
N ALA A 9 12.85 -31.84 -3.17
CA ALA A 9 11.63 -32.15 -2.41
C ALA A 9 10.76 -30.89 -2.17
N ASP A 10 9.49 -31.06 -1.79
CA ASP A 10 8.60 -29.95 -1.44
C ASP A 10 9.12 -29.24 -0.16
N PRO A 11 9.37 -27.91 -0.19
CA PRO A 11 9.80 -27.15 0.97
C PRO A 11 8.96 -27.33 2.24
N ASN A 12 7.64 -27.56 2.12
CA ASN A 12 6.75 -27.72 3.27
C ASN A 12 6.81 -29.10 3.93
N GLU A 13 7.31 -30.10 3.20
CA GLU A 13 7.46 -31.47 3.69
C GLU A 13 8.89 -31.74 4.21
N LYS A 14 9.81 -30.79 4.00
CA LYS A 14 11.20 -30.89 4.43
C LYS A 14 11.34 -30.62 5.92
N PHE A 15 11.98 -31.57 6.61
CA PHE A 15 12.37 -31.41 8.02
C PHE A 15 13.49 -30.36 8.21
N TYR A 16 14.39 -30.22 7.23
CA TYR A 16 15.57 -29.37 7.34
C TYR A 16 15.91 -28.73 6.00
N LEU A 17 16.11 -27.42 6.01
CA LEU A 17 16.32 -26.60 4.80
C LEU A 17 17.78 -26.12 4.61
N GLY A 18 18.72 -26.67 5.40
CA GLY A 18 20.11 -26.21 5.40
C GLY A 18 20.40 -25.10 6.42
N ASP A 19 21.65 -25.02 6.88
CA ASP A 19 22.06 -24.05 7.92
C ASP A 19 21.93 -22.60 7.44
N ASN A 20 22.10 -22.32 6.15
CA ASN A 20 21.99 -20.97 5.59
C ASN A 20 20.58 -20.38 5.75
N HIS A 21 19.55 -21.22 5.60
CA HIS A 21 18.16 -20.81 5.76
C HIS A 21 17.92 -20.29 7.18
N TYR A 22 18.33 -21.07 8.18
CA TYR A 22 18.13 -20.71 9.58
C TYR A 22 19.01 -19.54 10.05
N ARG A 23 20.20 -19.35 9.46
CA ARG A 23 21.07 -18.21 9.78
C ARG A 23 20.47 -16.86 9.35
N ASN A 24 19.68 -16.86 8.28
CA ASN A 24 19.09 -15.65 7.71
C ASN A 24 17.64 -15.42 8.16
N SER A 25 17.11 -16.27 9.04
CA SER A 25 15.73 -16.19 9.50
C SER A 25 15.61 -15.62 10.92
N GLY A 26 14.37 -15.33 11.34
CA GLY A 26 14.06 -14.79 12.66
C GLY A 26 14.66 -13.39 12.92
N GLN A 27 15.15 -13.19 14.14
CA GLN A 27 15.68 -11.90 14.60
C GLN A 27 16.96 -11.47 13.88
N ALA A 28 17.70 -12.41 13.27
CA ALA A 28 18.90 -12.09 12.49
C ALA A 28 18.57 -11.19 11.29
N LEU A 29 17.40 -11.39 10.68
CA LEU A 29 16.92 -10.57 9.57
C LEU A 29 16.61 -9.14 10.05
N GLU A 30 15.94 -8.99 11.18
CA GLU A 30 15.64 -7.68 11.77
C GLU A 30 16.90 -6.91 12.15
N PHE A 31 17.87 -7.61 12.75
CA PHE A 31 19.18 -7.06 13.09
C PHE A 31 19.95 -6.60 11.84
N LYS A 32 19.89 -7.37 10.75
CA LYS A 32 20.47 -6.97 9.46
C LYS A 32 19.82 -5.70 8.91
N GLN A 33 18.50 -5.57 8.99
CA GLN A 33 17.80 -4.35 8.55
C GLN A 33 18.20 -3.12 9.37
N LEU A 34 18.33 -3.27 10.68
CA LEU A 34 18.77 -2.20 11.58
C LEU A 34 20.21 -1.76 11.29
N ASN A 35 21.11 -2.71 10.98
CA ASN A 35 22.47 -2.42 10.52
C ASN A 35 22.47 -1.59 9.24
N ASN A 36 21.73 -2.02 8.23
CA ASN A 36 21.65 -1.31 6.96
C ASN A 36 21.12 0.12 7.16
N HIS A 37 20.07 0.29 7.96
CA HIS A 37 19.55 1.61 8.31
C HIS A 37 20.60 2.49 9.00
N SER A 38 21.42 1.92 9.89
CA SER A 38 22.49 2.65 10.57
C SER A 38 23.55 3.13 9.58
N TRP A 39 23.94 2.31 8.60
CA TRP A 39 24.87 2.72 7.54
C TRP A 39 24.29 3.80 6.65
N GLU A 40 23.05 3.64 6.19
CA GLU A 40 22.37 4.65 5.37
C GLU A 40 22.23 5.99 6.10
N ALA A 41 22.02 5.96 7.41
CA ALA A 41 21.92 7.15 8.23
C ALA A 41 23.29 7.81 8.45
N PHE A 42 24.33 7.00 8.65
CA PHE A 42 25.71 7.46 8.72
C PHE A 42 26.14 8.16 7.43
N ASP A 43 25.82 7.59 6.27
CA ASP A 43 26.07 8.21 4.96
C ASP A 43 25.33 9.54 4.78
N LYS A 44 24.17 9.71 5.43
CA LYS A 44 23.41 10.96 5.47
C LYS A 44 23.95 11.97 6.50
N GLY A 45 24.99 11.61 7.25
CA GLY A 45 25.63 12.45 8.27
C GLY A 45 25.00 12.36 9.66
N GLN A 46 24.13 11.37 9.92
CA GLN A 46 23.63 11.11 11.27
C GLN A 46 24.61 10.20 12.01
N ASP A 47 25.06 10.63 13.20
CA ASP A 47 25.94 9.80 14.04
C ASP A 47 25.12 8.73 14.78
N MET A 48 24.84 7.64 14.07
CA MET A 48 24.15 6.47 14.60
C MET A 48 24.96 5.21 14.31
N HIS A 49 25.30 4.48 15.36
CA HIS A 49 26.08 3.26 15.23
C HIS A 49 25.47 2.14 16.07
N MET A 50 25.09 1.04 15.42
CA MET A 50 24.43 -0.08 16.11
C MET A 50 25.29 -0.68 17.23
N GLN A 51 26.58 -0.96 16.99
CA GLN A 51 27.44 -1.57 18.01
C GLN A 51 27.85 -0.60 19.14
N ALA A 52 28.02 0.69 18.84
CA ALA A 52 28.42 1.68 19.86
C ALA A 52 27.22 2.12 20.71
N VAL A 53 26.09 2.44 20.07
CA VAL A 53 24.88 2.94 20.74
C VAL A 53 23.63 2.18 20.24
N PRO A 54 23.45 0.91 20.65
CA PRO A 54 22.36 0.06 20.14
C PRO A 54 20.97 0.59 20.47
N SER A 55 20.76 1.14 21.67
CA SER A 55 19.45 1.65 22.09
C SER A 55 18.99 2.84 21.25
N GLN A 56 19.90 3.76 20.90
CA GLN A 56 19.61 4.90 20.05
C GLN A 56 19.29 4.45 18.61
N ALA A 57 20.08 3.51 18.08
CA ALA A 57 19.86 2.96 16.74
C ALA A 57 18.49 2.24 16.66
N GLU A 58 18.13 1.47 17.69
CA GLU A 58 16.84 0.79 17.76
C GLU A 58 15.66 1.77 17.85
N LEU A 59 15.76 2.80 18.71
CA LEU A 59 14.73 3.83 18.83
C LEU A 59 14.53 4.56 17.49
N SER A 60 15.62 4.95 16.85
CA SER A 60 15.59 5.63 15.55
C SER A 60 14.99 4.74 14.46
N TYR A 61 15.32 3.45 14.46
CA TYR A 61 14.73 2.48 13.54
C TYR A 61 13.22 2.28 13.77
N LYS A 62 12.75 2.28 15.03
CA LYS A 62 11.31 2.24 15.34
C LYS A 62 10.59 3.48 14.82
N CYS A 63 11.16 4.68 15.04
CA CYS A 63 10.62 5.93 14.49
C CYS A 63 10.57 5.89 12.95
N PHE A 64 11.62 5.38 12.32
CA PHE A 64 11.67 5.20 10.87
C PHE A 64 10.57 4.27 10.34
N LYS A 65 10.31 3.13 11.00
CA LYS A 65 9.21 2.22 10.61
C LYS A 65 7.85 2.93 10.63
N VAL A 66 7.56 3.70 11.68
CA VAL A 66 6.30 4.45 11.78
C VAL A 66 6.20 5.52 10.68
N ALA A 67 7.28 6.26 10.44
CA ALA A 67 7.33 7.26 9.38
C ALA A 67 7.16 6.63 7.99
N LYS A 68 7.77 5.46 7.75
CA LYS A 68 7.66 4.70 6.51
C LYS A 68 6.22 4.23 6.23
N GLU A 69 5.52 3.72 7.24
CA GLU A 69 4.11 3.32 7.08
C GLU A 69 3.20 4.52 6.81
N LYS A 70 3.41 5.65 7.51
CA LYS A 70 2.70 6.90 7.22
C LYS A 70 2.98 7.41 5.80
N LEU A 71 4.22 7.32 5.33
CA LEU A 71 4.57 7.70 3.97
C LEU A 71 3.88 6.79 2.94
N LYS A 72 3.84 5.47 3.18
CA LYS A 72 3.11 4.54 2.31
C LYS A 72 1.63 4.89 2.20
N SER A 73 0.95 5.15 3.32
CA SER A 73 -0.46 5.54 3.29
C SER A 73 -0.67 6.84 2.51
N GLN A 74 0.16 7.86 2.77
CA GLN A 74 0.11 9.11 2.02
C GLN A 74 0.33 8.90 0.52
N THR A 75 1.32 8.09 0.13
CA THR A 75 1.56 7.80 -1.30
C THR A 75 0.36 7.09 -1.93
N LYS A 76 -0.26 6.13 -1.22
CA LYS A 76 -1.47 5.46 -1.68
C LYS A 76 -2.62 6.47 -1.87
N ASP A 77 -2.85 7.36 -0.92
CA ASP A 77 -3.91 8.36 -0.97
C ASP A 77 -3.67 9.34 -2.13
N THR A 78 -2.44 9.85 -2.28
CA THR A 78 -2.09 10.76 -3.39
C THR A 78 -2.24 10.13 -4.77
N VAL A 79 -1.95 8.83 -4.90
CA VAL A 79 -2.16 8.09 -6.16
C VAL A 79 -3.66 7.90 -6.41
N MET A 80 -4.43 7.57 -5.37
CA MET A 80 -5.88 7.41 -5.46
C MET A 80 -6.59 8.72 -5.81
N GLU A 81 -6.15 9.85 -5.27
CA GLU A 81 -6.69 11.18 -5.62
C GLU A 81 -6.39 11.56 -7.07
N LYS A 82 -5.19 11.24 -7.57
CA LYS A 82 -4.77 11.61 -8.94
C LYS A 82 -5.39 10.75 -10.03
N TYR A 83 -5.53 9.45 -9.77
CA TYR A 83 -5.94 8.48 -10.79
C TYR A 83 -7.32 7.86 -10.53
N GLY A 84 -7.95 8.19 -9.40
CA GLY A 84 -9.15 7.52 -8.95
C GLY A 84 -8.88 6.07 -8.53
N ASN A 85 -9.93 5.39 -8.08
CA ASN A 85 -9.87 3.96 -7.80
C ASN A 85 -10.65 3.23 -8.89
N ALA A 86 -9.96 2.44 -9.72
CA ALA A 86 -10.59 1.69 -10.80
C ALA A 86 -11.54 0.58 -10.29
N ALA A 87 -11.45 0.19 -9.02
CA ALA A 87 -12.33 -0.80 -8.40
C ALA A 87 -13.62 -0.19 -7.83
N THR A 88 -13.66 1.14 -7.60
CA THR A 88 -14.95 1.80 -7.37
C THR A 88 -15.69 1.79 -8.70
N LYS A 89 -16.77 1.00 -8.77
CA LYS A 89 -17.79 1.19 -9.79
C LYS A 89 -18.39 2.56 -9.51
N ASP A 90 -17.86 3.58 -10.15
CA ASP A 90 -18.56 4.86 -10.22
C ASP A 90 -19.98 4.54 -10.68
N GLU A 91 -20.99 4.94 -9.91
CA GLU A 91 -22.37 4.83 -10.34
C GLU A 91 -22.47 5.65 -11.62
N ILE A 92 -22.44 4.95 -12.76
CA ILE A 92 -22.57 5.55 -14.08
C ILE A 92 -23.84 6.41 -13.99
N PRO A 93 -23.75 7.73 -14.20
CA PRO A 93 -24.92 8.59 -14.07
C PRO A 93 -26.03 8.01 -14.94
N ILE A 94 -27.24 7.92 -14.38
CA ILE A 94 -28.38 7.22 -15.00
C ILE A 94 -28.64 7.72 -16.43
N GLU A 95 -28.28 8.98 -16.70
CA GLU A 95 -28.34 9.62 -18.03
C GLU A 95 -27.43 8.92 -19.06
N LEU A 96 -26.20 8.56 -18.69
CA LEU A 96 -25.28 7.77 -19.51
C LEU A 96 -25.70 6.30 -19.62
N LEU A 97 -26.30 5.74 -18.57
CA LEU A 97 -26.81 4.37 -18.59
C LEU A 97 -27.99 4.20 -19.56
N LEU A 98 -28.86 5.22 -19.64
CA LEU A 98 -30.06 5.20 -20.48
C LEU A 98 -29.83 5.83 -21.87
N GLY A 99 -28.65 6.42 -22.12
CA GLY A 99 -28.32 7.06 -23.41
C GLY A 99 -29.15 8.31 -23.73
N GLN A 100 -29.87 8.86 -22.75
CA GLN A 100 -30.79 9.97 -22.97
C GLN A 100 -30.10 11.31 -22.69
N SER A 101 -29.92 12.12 -23.73
CA SER A 101 -29.32 13.46 -23.66
C SER A 101 -30.33 14.58 -23.37
N GLU A 102 -31.64 14.32 -23.49
CA GLU A 102 -32.68 15.36 -23.44
C GLU A 102 -33.61 15.21 -22.24
N ARG A 103 -33.89 16.34 -21.58
CA ARG A 103 -34.78 16.42 -20.42
C ARG A 103 -35.93 17.39 -20.69
N GLN A 104 -37.12 16.84 -20.94
CA GLN A 104 -38.33 17.65 -21.13
C GLN A 104 -38.92 18.10 -19.78
N VAL A 105 -39.24 19.39 -19.66
CA VAL A 105 -39.90 19.99 -18.50
C VAL A 105 -41.10 20.81 -18.96
N GLU A 106 -42.28 20.48 -18.46
CA GLU A 106 -43.51 21.24 -18.73
C GLU A 106 -43.76 22.27 -17.63
N TYR A 107 -44.06 23.51 -18.06
CA TYR A 107 -44.35 24.64 -17.18
C TYR A 107 -45.83 24.99 -17.20
N ASP A 108 -46.35 25.37 -16.02
CA ASP A 108 -47.65 25.98 -15.88
C ASP A 108 -47.67 27.38 -16.50
N ARG A 109 -48.86 27.92 -16.74
CA ARG A 109 -49.07 29.31 -17.19
C ARG A 109 -48.45 30.34 -16.23
N ALA A 110 -48.26 29.97 -14.96
CA ALA A 110 -47.59 30.76 -13.93
C ALA A 110 -46.07 30.47 -13.82
N GLY A 111 -45.48 29.69 -14.73
CA GLY A 111 -44.05 29.35 -14.76
C GLY A 111 -43.62 28.27 -13.76
N ARG A 112 -44.57 27.56 -13.12
CA ARG A 112 -44.28 26.50 -12.13
C ARG A 112 -44.12 25.15 -12.82
N ILE A 113 -43.23 24.28 -12.31
CA ILE A 113 -42.97 22.96 -12.92
C ILE A 113 -44.12 22.00 -12.58
N ILE A 114 -44.81 21.45 -13.59
CA ILE A 114 -45.99 20.58 -13.39
C ILE A 114 -45.62 19.10 -13.33
N LYS A 115 -44.66 18.61 -14.13
CA LYS A 115 -44.27 17.19 -14.15
C LYS A 115 -42.85 16.97 -14.65
N ARG A 116 -42.11 16.07 -14.00
CA ARG A 116 -40.92 15.42 -14.57
C ARG A 116 -41.36 14.08 -15.18
N ARG A 117 -41.41 13.96 -16.49
CA ARG A 117 -41.62 12.67 -17.19
C ARG A 117 -40.31 12.28 -17.87
N LYS A 118 -39.88 11.03 -17.67
CA LYS A 118 -38.82 10.42 -18.51
C LYS A 118 -39.47 10.03 -19.84
N LEU A 119 -38.91 10.50 -20.95
CA LEU A 119 -39.25 10.01 -22.29
C LEU A 119 -38.62 8.62 -22.45
N THR A 120 -39.28 7.73 -23.19
CA THR A 120 -38.78 6.41 -23.56
C THR A 120 -38.74 6.38 -25.08
N GLU A 121 -37.57 6.11 -25.63
CA GLU A 121 -37.34 5.36 -26.88
C GLU A 121 -35.93 4.77 -26.81
#